data_AF-A0A7K2AK11-F1
#
_entry.id   AF-A0A7K2AK11-F1
#
_cell.length_a   1.000
_cell.length_b   1.000
_cell.length_c   1.000
_cell.angle_alpha   90.00
_cell.angle_beta   90.00
_cell.angle_gamma   90.00
#
_symmetry.space_group_name_H-M   'P 1'
#
loop_
_entity.id
_entity.type
_entity.pdbx_description
1 polymer ?
#
loop_
_entity_poly.entity_id
_entity_poly.type
_entity_poly.pdbx_seq_one_letter_code
_entity_poly.pdbx_strand_id
1 'polypeptide(L)'
;MAAKSNKKVIILGVVAAVVVAGLVAFFTVAGAEPEAAEITVVGDPVPVLAADAVPLGQDIAFGWDAPKVTGSDWKGNPVTIDPADGRAKLIVFLAHWCPHCQVEVPKIQAWLNETGGHPEVDMYGVATSNDRTRTNWPPGEWLEREGWTPPTVMDKNGKVARSFGMRGTPFWAAVNSEGKVVYRAAGGVEVEGLLGFHELATQSMAELQDFIGQTGG
;
A
#
# COMPACT_ATOMS: atom_id res chain seq x y z
N MET A 1 26.93 42.89 60.48
CA MET A 1 27.57 41.89 59.60
C MET A 1 26.67 41.72 58.38
N ALA A 2 27.08 42.18 57.20
CA ALA A 2 26.25 42.15 56.00
C ALA A 2 26.34 40.78 55.30
N ALA A 3 25.22 40.07 55.16
CA ALA A 3 25.14 38.83 54.40
C ALA A 3 25.34 39.13 52.91
N LYS A 4 26.51 38.74 52.38
CA LYS A 4 26.83 38.88 50.96
C LYS A 4 25.94 37.92 50.17
N SER A 5 24.91 38.45 49.52
CA SER A 5 23.95 37.69 48.72
C SER A 5 24.67 36.91 47.61
N ASN A 6 24.67 35.58 47.74
CA ASN A 6 25.31 34.65 46.81
C ASN A 6 24.46 34.44 45.54
N LYS A 7 24.13 35.52 44.83
CA LYS A 7 23.41 35.49 43.55
C LYS A 7 24.05 34.53 42.53
N LYS A 8 25.38 34.39 42.56
CA LYS A 8 26.13 33.47 41.68
C LYS A 8 25.81 31.99 41.94
N VAL A 9 25.59 31.60 43.20
CA VAL A 9 25.26 30.21 43.58
C VAL A 9 23.82 29.87 43.16
N ILE A 10 22.91 30.82 43.30
CA ILE A 10 21.51 30.68 42.87
C ILE A 10 21.44 30.56 41.34
N ILE A 11 22.18 31.40 40.60
CA ILE A 11 22.22 31.35 39.14
C ILE A 11 22.81 30.01 38.65
N LEU A 12 23.91 29.53 39.24
CA LEU A 12 24.49 28.23 38.88
C LEU A 12 23.52 27.07 39.14
N GLY A 13 22.82 27.09 40.27
CA GLY A 13 21.82 26.06 40.61
C GLY A 13 20.65 26.04 39.63
N VAL A 14 20.15 27.22 39.23
CA VAL A 14 19.06 27.33 38.25
C VAL A 14 19.51 26.89 36.86
N VAL A 15 20.71 27.27 36.41
CA VAL A 15 21.23 26.84 35.10
C VAL A 15 21.44 25.33 35.07
N ALA A 16 22.02 24.74 36.11
CA ALA A 16 22.19 23.29 36.20
C ALA A 16 20.83 22.55 36.17
N ALA A 17 19.82 23.06 36.90
CA ALA A 17 18.48 22.47 36.90
C ALA A 17 17.80 22.56 35.53
N VAL A 18 17.94 23.68 34.81
CA VAL A 18 17.37 23.86 33.46
C VAL A 18 18.08 22.97 32.43
N VAL A 19 19.40 22.80 32.52
CA VAL A 19 20.15 21.89 31.64
C VAL A 19 19.76 20.44 31.89
N VAL A 20 19.62 20.03 33.15
CA VAL A 20 19.18 18.67 33.49
C VAL A 20 17.74 18.43 33.05
N ALA A 21 16.83 19.38 33.31
CA ALA A 21 15.44 19.26 32.85
C ALA A 21 15.34 19.25 31.32
N GLY A 22 16.13 20.06 30.63
CA GLY A 22 16.23 20.08 29.17
C GLY A 22 16.78 18.77 28.61
N LEU A 23 17.81 18.19 29.23
CA LEU A 23 18.36 16.88 28.84
C LEU A 23 17.36 15.76 29.08
N VAL A 24 16.67 15.75 30.23
CA VAL A 24 15.63 14.75 30.54
C VAL A 24 14.47 14.86 29.55
N ALA A 25 14.01 16.07 29.23
CA ALA A 25 12.97 16.29 28.23
C ALA A 25 13.42 15.84 26.82
N PHE A 26 14.69 16.08 26.45
CA PHE A 26 15.26 15.64 25.18
C PHE A 26 15.35 14.11 25.08
N PHE A 27 15.73 13.44 26.18
CA PHE A 27 15.76 11.98 26.24
C PHE A 27 14.37 11.34 26.23
N THR A 28 13.33 11.99 26.78
CA THR A 28 11.96 11.46 26.72
C THR A 28 11.33 11.53 25.34
N VAL A 29 11.75 12.47 24.49
CA VAL A 29 11.22 12.61 23.11
C VAL A 29 11.96 11.71 22.13
N ALA A 30 13.23 11.39 22.38
CA ALA A 30 14.06 10.57 21.48
C ALA A 30 13.84 9.05 21.58
N GLY A 31 12.94 8.58 22.47
CA GLY A 31 12.76 7.16 22.78
C GLY A 31 11.47 6.51 22.24
N ALA A 32 10.60 7.25 21.57
CA ALA A 32 9.44 6.66 20.91
C ALA A 32 9.83 6.30 19.47
N GLU A 33 10.48 5.15 19.29
CA GLU A 33 10.45 4.50 17.97
C GLU A 33 8.98 4.28 17.62
N PRO A 34 8.48 4.77 16.47
CA PRO A 34 7.10 4.50 16.08
C PRO A 34 6.99 2.99 15.93
N GLU A 35 6.31 2.35 16.88
CA GLU A 35 5.87 0.97 16.78
C GLU A 35 5.12 0.87 15.44
N ALA A 36 5.75 0.19 14.47
CA ALA A 36 5.24 0.14 13.10
C ALA A 36 3.78 -0.27 13.15
N ALA A 37 2.88 0.65 12.75
CA ALA A 37 1.44 0.47 12.91
C ALA A 37 1.02 -0.92 12.39
N GLU A 38 0.35 -1.70 13.24
CA GLU A 38 -0.12 -3.02 12.84
C GLU A 38 -1.06 -2.92 11.64
N ILE A 39 -0.93 -3.87 10.72
CA ILE A 39 -1.81 -3.93 9.54
C ILE A 39 -3.22 -4.31 9.97
N THR A 40 -4.17 -3.41 9.69
CA THR A 40 -5.60 -3.67 9.85
C THR A 40 -6.23 -3.95 8.49
N VAL A 41 -7.13 -4.93 8.47
CA VAL A 41 -7.97 -5.26 7.32
C VAL A 41 -9.39 -5.31 7.85
N VAL A 42 -10.28 -4.52 7.26
CA VAL A 42 -11.70 -4.41 7.65
C VAL A 42 -12.56 -4.82 6.47
N GLY A 43 -13.55 -5.66 6.73
CA GLY A 43 -14.37 -6.33 5.70
C GLY A 43 -14.04 -7.81 5.59
N ASP A 44 -14.90 -8.54 4.88
CA ASP A 44 -14.73 -9.97 4.66
C ASP A 44 -13.65 -10.21 3.58
N PRO A 45 -12.80 -11.25 3.74
CA PRO A 45 -11.86 -11.62 2.69
C PRO A 45 -12.62 -12.12 1.45
N VAL A 46 -12.15 -11.73 0.27
CA VAL A 46 -12.73 -12.24 -0.99
C VAL A 46 -12.16 -13.63 -1.31
N PRO A 47 -12.89 -14.47 -2.07
CA PRO A 47 -12.42 -15.79 -2.43
C PRO A 47 -11.11 -15.77 -3.24
N VAL A 48 -10.30 -16.82 -3.07
CA VAL A 48 -9.06 -16.99 -3.84
C VAL A 48 -9.36 -17.05 -5.33
N LEU A 49 -8.56 -16.35 -6.13
CA LEU A 49 -8.69 -16.40 -7.58
C LEU A 49 -8.44 -17.83 -8.11
N ALA A 50 -9.37 -18.33 -8.93
CA ALA A 50 -9.38 -19.73 -9.36
C ALA A 50 -8.24 -20.09 -10.33
N ALA A 51 -7.84 -19.15 -11.21
CA ALA A 51 -6.81 -19.30 -12.22
C ALA A 51 -6.07 -17.96 -12.42
N ASP A 52 -4.93 -17.97 -13.12
CA ASP A 52 -4.10 -16.77 -13.25
C ASP A 52 -4.81 -15.64 -14.01
N ALA A 53 -5.65 -15.98 -14.99
CA ALA A 53 -6.60 -15.05 -15.59
C ALA A 53 -7.95 -15.75 -15.72
N VAL A 54 -9.02 -15.00 -15.45
CA VAL A 54 -10.41 -15.47 -15.57
C VAL A 54 -11.16 -14.46 -16.44
N PRO A 55 -12.02 -14.89 -17.38
CA PRO A 55 -12.81 -13.96 -18.18
C PRO A 55 -13.61 -12.98 -17.30
N LEU A 56 -13.85 -11.76 -17.81
CA LEU A 56 -14.63 -10.74 -17.11
C LEU A 56 -15.98 -11.31 -16.64
N GLY A 57 -16.33 -11.05 -15.38
CA GLY A 57 -17.57 -11.53 -14.78
C GLY A 57 -17.58 -13.01 -14.34
N GLN A 58 -16.55 -13.79 -14.68
CA GLN A 58 -16.45 -15.20 -14.27
C GLN A 58 -15.57 -15.42 -13.04
N ASP A 59 -14.88 -14.39 -12.57
CA ASP A 59 -14.25 -14.41 -11.26
C ASP A 59 -15.34 -14.49 -10.18
N ILE A 60 -15.26 -15.49 -9.29
CA ILE A 60 -16.18 -15.66 -8.18
C ILE A 60 -16.21 -14.47 -7.22
N ALA A 61 -15.14 -13.65 -7.20
CA ALA A 61 -15.07 -12.42 -6.42
C ALA A 61 -15.64 -11.19 -7.15
N PHE A 62 -16.11 -11.33 -8.40
CA PHE A 62 -16.71 -10.22 -9.14
C PHE A 62 -17.93 -9.66 -8.38
N GLY A 63 -17.92 -8.35 -8.13
CA GLY A 63 -18.97 -7.65 -7.38
C GLY A 63 -18.87 -7.78 -5.85
N TRP A 64 -17.85 -8.45 -5.31
CA TRP A 64 -17.62 -8.50 -3.86
C TRP A 64 -17.08 -7.16 -3.35
N ASP A 65 -17.40 -6.83 -2.09
CA ASP A 65 -16.78 -5.71 -1.40
C ASP A 65 -15.27 -5.96 -1.23
N ALA A 66 -14.47 -5.01 -1.70
CA ALA A 66 -13.03 -5.05 -1.46
C ALA A 66 -12.76 -4.75 0.03
N PRO A 67 -11.79 -5.44 0.67
CA PRO A 67 -11.41 -5.13 2.05
C PRO A 67 -10.73 -3.76 2.14
N LYS A 68 -11.05 -2.99 3.18
CA LYS A 68 -10.29 -1.80 3.55
C LYS A 68 -8.99 -2.19 4.24
N VAL A 69 -7.88 -1.55 3.85
CA VAL A 69 -6.55 -1.82 4.39
C VAL A 69 -5.96 -0.57 4.99
N THR A 70 -5.45 -0.65 6.21
CA THR A 70 -4.58 0.36 6.78
C THR A 70 -3.31 -0.30 7.28
N GLY A 71 -2.16 0.28 6.94
CA GLY A 71 -0.85 -0.17 7.37
C GLY A 71 0.17 0.93 7.18
N SER A 72 1.43 0.55 6.95
CA SER A 72 2.51 1.50 6.68
C SER A 72 3.37 1.07 5.51
N ASP A 73 4.07 2.03 4.91
CA ASP A 73 5.18 1.76 4.00
C ASP A 73 6.44 1.33 4.77
N TRP A 74 7.56 1.15 4.04
CA TRP A 74 8.86 0.76 4.62
C TRP A 74 9.56 1.87 5.41
N LYS A 75 9.07 3.12 5.35
CA LYS A 75 9.54 4.27 6.15
C LYS A 75 8.68 4.50 7.40
N GLY A 76 7.61 3.74 7.57
CA GLY A 76 6.64 3.91 8.65
C GLY A 76 5.57 4.97 8.36
N ASN A 77 5.49 5.50 7.14
CA ASN A 77 4.40 6.40 6.78
C ASN A 77 3.09 5.61 6.67
N PRO A 78 1.97 6.11 7.20
CA PRO A 78 0.69 5.42 7.11
C PRO A 78 0.19 5.37 5.65
N VAL A 79 -0.29 4.20 5.24
CA VAL A 79 -0.93 3.99 3.95
C VAL A 79 -2.31 3.38 4.19
N THR A 80 -3.33 3.98 3.59
CA THR A 80 -4.70 3.45 3.61
C THR A 80 -5.20 3.24 2.20
N ILE A 81 -5.73 2.05 1.95
CA ILE A 81 -6.48 1.69 0.76
C ILE A 81 -7.94 1.62 1.20
N ASP A 82 -8.71 2.67 0.92
CA ASP A 82 -10.13 2.73 1.25
C ASP A 82 -10.96 2.50 -0.02
N PRO A 83 -11.61 1.33 -0.17
CA PRO A 83 -12.43 1.06 -1.35
C PRO A 83 -13.74 1.88 -1.37
N ALA A 84 -14.14 2.49 -0.25
CA ALA A 84 -15.43 3.18 -0.12
C ALA A 84 -15.32 4.72 -0.20
N ASP A 85 -14.19 5.25 -0.66
CA ASP A 85 -13.94 6.69 -0.76
C ASP A 85 -14.46 7.34 -2.06
N GLY A 86 -15.19 6.57 -2.89
CA GLY A 86 -15.78 7.02 -4.15
C GLY A 86 -14.80 7.08 -5.32
N ARG A 87 -13.58 6.57 -5.16
CA ARG A 87 -12.52 6.59 -6.18
C ARG A 87 -12.14 5.17 -6.56
N ALA A 88 -11.99 4.92 -7.86
CA ALA A 88 -11.54 3.62 -8.34
C ALA A 88 -10.11 3.34 -7.84
N LYS A 89 -9.79 2.06 -7.63
CA LYS A 89 -8.49 1.60 -7.15
C LYS A 89 -7.90 0.58 -8.09
N LEU A 90 -6.60 0.71 -8.32
CA LEU A 90 -5.80 -0.33 -8.94
C LEU A 90 -4.69 -0.75 -7.99
N ILE A 91 -4.76 -1.99 -7.50
CA ILE A 91 -3.89 -2.49 -6.43
C ILE A 91 -3.00 -3.59 -7.00
N VAL A 92 -1.68 -3.39 -6.95
CA VAL A 92 -0.69 -4.39 -7.36
C VAL A 92 0.01 -5.01 -6.16
N PHE A 93 0.05 -6.34 -6.15
CA PHE A 93 0.70 -7.15 -5.11
C PHE A 93 2.02 -7.66 -5.66
N LEU A 94 3.10 -7.28 -5.00
CA LEU A 94 4.47 -7.44 -5.47
C LEU A 94 5.28 -8.27 -4.49
N ALA A 95 6.11 -9.17 -5.03
CA ALA A 95 7.18 -9.81 -4.28
C ALA A 95 8.51 -9.36 -4.86
N HIS A 96 9.40 -8.81 -4.03
CA HIS A 96 10.67 -8.22 -4.46
C HIS A 96 11.57 -9.17 -5.25
N TRP A 97 11.47 -10.47 -4.96
CA TRP A 97 12.23 -11.53 -5.60
C TRP A 97 11.57 -12.14 -6.84
N CYS A 98 10.31 -11.79 -7.13
CA CYS A 98 9.60 -12.35 -8.28
C CYS A 98 10.13 -11.74 -9.59
N PRO A 99 10.60 -12.55 -10.56
CA PRO A 99 11.14 -12.03 -11.82
C PRO A 99 10.14 -11.20 -12.61
N HIS A 100 8.85 -11.59 -12.63
CA HIS A 100 7.81 -10.84 -13.31
C HIS A 100 7.55 -9.49 -12.64
N CYS A 101 7.55 -9.42 -11.31
CA CYS A 101 7.45 -8.15 -10.58
C CYS A 101 8.63 -7.22 -10.89
N GLN A 102 9.85 -7.75 -10.96
CA GLN A 102 11.06 -6.98 -11.26
C GLN A 102 11.05 -6.38 -12.67
N VAL A 103 10.38 -7.04 -13.62
CA VAL A 103 10.18 -6.53 -14.99
C VAL A 103 9.07 -5.48 -15.03
N GLU A 104 7.98 -5.70 -14.31
CA GLU A 104 6.80 -4.82 -14.33
C GLU A 104 7.02 -3.47 -13.64
N VAL A 105 7.59 -3.47 -12.44
CA VAL A 105 7.75 -2.26 -11.61
C VAL A 105 8.39 -1.10 -12.39
N PRO A 106 9.55 -1.25 -13.06
CA PRO A 106 10.15 -0.15 -13.80
C PRO A 106 9.32 0.28 -15.02
N LYS A 107 8.62 -0.65 -15.70
CA LYS A 107 7.74 -0.33 -16.83
C LYS A 107 6.54 0.52 -16.39
N ILE A 108 5.90 0.12 -15.30
CA ILE A 108 4.78 0.85 -14.70
C ILE A 108 5.24 2.22 -14.22
N GLN A 109 6.39 2.29 -13.56
CA GLN A 109 6.93 3.56 -13.10
C GLN A 109 7.23 4.51 -14.27
N ALA A 110 7.79 3.99 -15.38
CA ALA A 110 7.99 4.77 -16.58
C ALA A 110 6.66 5.32 -17.13
N TRP A 111 5.63 4.48 -17.22
CA TRP A 111 4.30 4.92 -17.63
C TRP A 111 3.69 5.98 -16.69
N LEU A 112 3.85 5.82 -15.36
CA LEU A 112 3.41 6.82 -14.39
C LEU A 112 4.15 8.15 -14.54
N ASN A 113 5.46 8.12 -14.82
CA ASN A 113 6.24 9.33 -15.07
C ASN A 113 5.80 10.06 -16.34
N GLU A 114 5.39 9.32 -17.37
CA GLU A 114 4.93 9.88 -18.65
C GLU A 114 3.51 10.43 -18.60
N THR A 115 2.60 9.74 -17.88
CA THR A 115 1.16 10.01 -17.93
C THR A 115 0.60 10.66 -16.67
N GLY A 116 1.29 10.52 -15.54
CA GLY A 116 0.76 10.86 -14.22
C GLY A 116 -0.27 9.86 -13.68
N GLY A 117 -0.50 8.74 -14.37
CA GLY A 117 -1.55 7.79 -14.04
C GLY A 117 -2.90 8.12 -14.68
N HIS A 118 -3.96 7.42 -14.24
CA HIS A 118 -5.33 7.73 -14.66
C HIS A 118 -5.98 8.70 -13.66
N PRO A 119 -6.62 9.80 -14.10
CA PRO A 119 -7.15 10.82 -13.19
C PRO A 119 -8.28 10.32 -12.29
N GLU A 120 -8.92 9.21 -12.63
CA GLU A 120 -10.04 8.61 -11.88
C GLU A 120 -9.68 7.37 -11.07
N VAL A 121 -8.44 6.88 -11.21
CA VAL A 121 -7.99 5.64 -10.55
C VAL A 121 -6.78 5.91 -9.69
N ASP A 122 -6.88 5.57 -8.41
CA ASP A 122 -5.77 5.66 -7.48
C ASP A 122 -5.00 4.33 -7.48
N MET A 123 -3.69 4.40 -7.74
CA MET A 123 -2.84 3.23 -7.81
C MET A 123 -2.14 2.96 -6.48
N TYR A 124 -2.14 1.71 -6.03
CA TYR A 124 -1.52 1.27 -4.78
C TYR A 124 -0.65 0.04 -4.99
N GLY A 125 0.42 -0.05 -4.20
CA GLY A 125 1.23 -1.25 -4.06
C GLY A 125 0.93 -2.02 -2.77
N VAL A 126 1.16 -3.32 -2.79
CA VAL A 126 1.24 -4.18 -1.60
C VAL A 126 2.49 -5.03 -1.71
N ALA A 127 3.51 -4.74 -0.90
CA ALA A 127 4.74 -5.53 -0.86
C ALA A 127 4.54 -6.74 0.06
N THR A 128 4.32 -7.90 -0.53
CA THR A 128 3.93 -9.15 0.14
C THR A 128 4.88 -10.30 -0.21
N SER A 129 4.63 -11.50 0.33
CA SER A 129 5.47 -12.68 0.12
C SER A 129 6.97 -12.41 0.39
N ASN A 130 7.23 -11.56 1.38
CA ASN A 130 8.56 -11.01 1.65
C ASN A 130 9.51 -12.11 2.17
N ASP A 131 10.69 -12.23 1.57
CA ASP A 131 11.67 -13.27 1.92
C ASP A 131 13.09 -12.71 1.99
N ARG A 132 13.64 -12.71 3.21
CA ARG A 132 14.97 -12.18 3.53
C ARG A 132 16.12 -12.89 2.82
N THR A 133 15.89 -14.10 2.32
CA THR A 133 16.91 -14.92 1.68
C THR A 133 16.97 -14.73 0.16
N ARG A 134 16.05 -13.94 -0.40
CA ARG A 134 15.89 -13.78 -1.83
C ARG A 134 16.44 -12.43 -2.32
N THR A 135 16.63 -12.33 -3.63
CA THR A 135 17.12 -11.11 -4.31
C THR A 135 16.23 -9.91 -4.02
N ASN A 136 16.78 -8.70 -4.06
CA ASN A 136 16.04 -7.45 -3.81
C ASN A 136 15.44 -7.31 -2.40
N TRP A 137 15.97 -8.05 -1.42
CA TRP A 137 15.68 -7.76 -0.02
C TRP A 137 16.50 -6.52 0.45
N PRO A 138 15.92 -5.62 1.25
CA PRO A 138 14.50 -5.54 1.62
C PRO A 138 13.63 -4.96 0.50
N PRO A 139 12.33 -5.33 0.45
CA PRO A 139 11.39 -4.86 -0.58
C PRO A 139 11.32 -3.33 -0.70
N GLY A 140 11.43 -2.59 0.41
CA GLY A 140 11.42 -1.13 0.39
C GLY A 140 12.61 -0.51 -0.35
N GLU A 141 13.83 -1.00 -0.10
CA GLU A 141 15.03 -0.54 -0.81
C GLU A 141 14.99 -0.88 -2.30
N TRP A 142 14.37 -2.01 -2.67
CA TRP A 142 14.11 -2.34 -4.06
C TRP A 142 13.16 -1.33 -4.70
N LEU A 143 11.99 -1.10 -4.12
CA LEU A 143 11.01 -0.16 -4.65
C LEU A 143 11.59 1.26 -4.76
N GLU A 144 12.38 1.71 -3.77
CA GLU A 144 13.09 2.99 -3.85
C GLU A 144 14.07 3.05 -5.02
N ARG A 145 14.86 2.00 -5.23
CA ARG A 145 15.83 1.96 -6.32
C ARG A 145 15.16 1.97 -7.69
N GLU A 146 14.01 1.31 -7.84
CA GLU A 146 13.22 1.35 -9.07
C GLU A 146 12.45 2.68 -9.24
N GLY A 147 12.51 3.59 -8.25
CA GLY A 147 11.82 4.87 -8.28
C GLY A 147 10.30 4.76 -8.11
N TRP A 148 9.82 3.68 -7.49
CA TRP A 148 8.39 3.39 -7.33
C TRP A 148 7.67 4.49 -6.53
N THR A 149 6.68 5.13 -7.15
CA THR A 149 5.89 6.23 -6.57
C THR A 149 4.54 5.83 -5.97
N PRO A 150 3.84 4.75 -6.40
CA PRO A 150 2.58 4.37 -5.79
C PRO A 150 2.67 4.10 -4.28
N PRO A 151 1.75 4.66 -3.46
CA PRO A 151 1.68 4.36 -2.03
C PRO A 151 1.60 2.85 -1.80
N THR A 152 2.46 2.32 -0.94
CA THR A 152 2.64 0.87 -0.83
C THR A 152 2.53 0.39 0.62
N VAL A 153 1.66 -0.58 0.86
CA VAL A 153 1.54 -1.25 2.17
C VAL A 153 2.58 -2.37 2.28
N MET A 154 3.33 -2.40 3.39
CA MET A 154 4.25 -3.48 3.71
C MET A 154 3.52 -4.67 4.35
N ASP A 155 3.10 -5.65 3.55
CA ASP A 155 2.36 -6.84 3.98
C ASP A 155 3.30 -7.94 4.54
N LYS A 156 3.78 -7.71 5.77
CA LYS A 156 4.81 -8.55 6.42
C LYS A 156 4.42 -10.03 6.56
N ASN A 157 3.14 -10.33 6.75
CA ASN A 157 2.65 -11.69 7.05
C ASN A 157 1.64 -12.21 6.01
N GLY A 158 1.51 -11.54 4.86
CA GLY A 158 0.59 -11.94 3.80
C GLY A 158 -0.89 -11.72 4.13
N LYS A 159 -1.23 -10.95 5.19
CA LYS A 159 -2.61 -10.74 5.62
C LYS A 159 -3.41 -9.99 4.56
N VAL A 160 -2.82 -8.95 3.97
CA VAL A 160 -3.45 -8.15 2.91
C VAL A 160 -3.60 -9.00 1.65
N ALA A 161 -2.54 -9.70 1.24
CA ALA A 161 -2.60 -10.60 0.09
C ALA A 161 -3.71 -11.65 0.21
N ARG A 162 -3.84 -12.30 1.37
CA ARG A 162 -4.90 -13.29 1.60
C ARG A 162 -6.30 -12.68 1.58
N SER A 163 -6.49 -11.45 2.09
CA SER A 163 -7.82 -10.83 2.10
C SER A 163 -8.32 -10.46 0.71
N PHE A 164 -7.42 -10.24 -0.25
CA PHE A 164 -7.76 -10.01 -1.66
C PHE A 164 -7.82 -11.30 -2.49
N GLY A 165 -7.68 -12.48 -1.85
CA GLY A 165 -7.69 -13.76 -2.54
C GLY A 165 -6.53 -13.97 -3.49
N MET A 166 -5.35 -13.39 -3.18
CA MET A 166 -4.15 -13.47 -4.01
C MET A 166 -3.72 -14.92 -4.25
N ARG A 167 -3.49 -15.27 -5.52
CA ARG A 167 -3.04 -16.60 -5.96
C ARG A 167 -1.53 -16.69 -6.19
N GLY A 168 -0.92 -15.60 -6.66
CA GLY A 168 0.50 -15.52 -7.02
C GLY A 168 0.94 -14.07 -7.15
N THR A 169 2.19 -13.82 -7.54
CA THR A 169 2.71 -12.45 -7.78
C THR A 169 3.37 -12.36 -9.17
N PRO A 170 3.26 -11.23 -9.89
CA PRO A 170 2.43 -10.07 -9.54
C PRO A 170 0.95 -10.46 -9.54
N PHE A 171 0.14 -9.72 -8.77
CA PHE A 171 -1.30 -9.88 -8.76
C PHE A 171 -1.96 -8.53 -8.73
N TRP A 172 -3.02 -8.41 -9.50
CA TRP A 172 -3.74 -7.17 -9.73
C TRP A 172 -5.17 -7.32 -9.26
N ALA A 173 -5.65 -6.31 -8.54
CA ALA A 173 -7.06 -6.14 -8.22
C ALA A 173 -7.52 -4.75 -8.67
N ALA A 174 -8.48 -4.72 -9.59
CA ALA A 174 -9.23 -3.53 -9.94
C ALA A 174 -10.49 -3.48 -9.07
N VAL A 175 -10.69 -2.34 -8.42
CA VAL A 175 -11.84 -2.03 -7.59
C VAL A 175 -12.47 -0.76 -8.12
N ASN A 176 -13.78 -0.77 -8.35
CA ASN A 176 -14.46 0.43 -8.85
C ASN A 176 -14.76 1.44 -7.73
N SER A 177 -15.32 2.59 -8.11
CA SER A 177 -15.69 3.68 -7.19
C SER A 177 -16.79 3.30 -6.17
N GLU A 178 -17.51 2.20 -6.39
CA GLU A 178 -18.47 1.62 -5.44
C GLU A 178 -17.80 0.70 -4.41
N GLY A 179 -16.48 0.51 -4.50
CA GLY A 179 -15.72 -0.39 -3.64
C GLY A 179 -15.86 -1.87 -4.01
N LYS A 180 -16.32 -2.18 -5.22
CA LYS A 180 -16.51 -3.55 -5.70
C LYS A 180 -15.32 -4.05 -6.49
N VAL A 181 -14.92 -5.29 -6.25
CA VAL A 181 -13.94 -5.98 -7.08
C VAL A 181 -14.54 -6.22 -8.46
N VAL A 182 -13.97 -5.61 -9.49
CA VAL A 182 -14.46 -5.71 -10.88
C VAL A 182 -13.58 -6.60 -11.75
N TYR A 183 -12.30 -6.73 -11.42
CA TYR A 183 -11.40 -7.62 -12.13
C TYR A 183 -10.16 -7.97 -11.31
N ARG A 184 -9.65 -9.18 -11.46
CA ARG A 184 -8.38 -9.63 -10.85
C ARG A 184 -7.60 -10.49 -11.81
N ALA A 185 -6.27 -10.43 -11.72
CA ALA A 185 -5.38 -11.32 -12.45
C ALA A 185 -4.11 -11.60 -11.65
N ALA A 186 -3.52 -12.77 -11.86
CA ALA A 186 -2.20 -13.15 -11.39
C ALA A 186 -1.25 -13.32 -12.59
N GLY A 187 0.03 -13.03 -12.37
CA GLY A 187 1.05 -13.10 -13.40
C GLY A 187 1.28 -11.78 -14.13
N GLY A 188 2.30 -11.82 -15.00
CA GLY A 188 2.80 -10.68 -15.74
C GLY A 188 1.74 -9.94 -16.56
N VAL A 189 1.62 -8.62 -16.44
CA VAL A 189 0.83 -7.75 -17.33
C VAL A 189 1.73 -6.74 -18.03
N GLU A 190 1.45 -6.48 -19.31
CA GLU A 190 2.03 -5.35 -20.03
C GLU A 190 1.21 -4.08 -19.77
N VAL A 191 1.71 -2.92 -20.20
CA VAL A 191 1.07 -1.61 -19.97
C VAL A 191 -0.34 -1.57 -20.58
N GLU A 192 -0.56 -2.23 -21.71
CA GLU A 192 -1.89 -2.35 -22.32
C GLU A 192 -2.87 -3.09 -21.41
N GLY A 193 -2.38 -4.10 -20.69
CA GLY A 193 -3.16 -4.77 -19.65
C GLY A 193 -3.59 -3.79 -18.57
N LEU A 194 -2.67 -2.93 -18.10
CA LEU A 194 -2.93 -1.88 -17.10
C LEU A 194 -4.07 -0.94 -17.52
N LEU A 195 -4.10 -0.54 -18.79
CA LEU A 195 -5.17 0.31 -19.33
C LEU A 195 -6.53 -0.40 -19.28
N GLY A 196 -6.57 -1.71 -19.58
CA GLY A 196 -7.77 -2.52 -19.41
C GLY A 196 -8.26 -2.56 -17.96
N PHE A 197 -7.35 -2.67 -16.98
CA PHE A 197 -7.74 -2.58 -15.57
C PHE A 197 -8.31 -1.20 -15.20
N HIS A 198 -7.72 -0.11 -15.68
CA HIS A 198 -8.24 1.23 -15.44
C HIS A 198 -9.65 1.39 -15.98
N GLU A 199 -9.87 0.98 -17.23
CA GLU A 199 -11.18 1.10 -17.88
C GLU A 199 -12.24 0.32 -17.10
N LEU A 200 -11.94 -0.92 -16.72
CA LEU A 200 -12.87 -1.72 -15.90
C LEU A 200 -13.14 -1.08 -14.53
N ALA A 201 -12.11 -0.54 -13.86
CA ALA A 201 -12.25 0.11 -12.56
C ALA A 201 -13.08 1.39 -12.62
N THR A 202 -13.13 2.08 -13.76
CA THR A 202 -13.96 3.28 -13.93
C THR A 202 -15.44 3.00 -14.21
N GLN A 203 -15.81 1.75 -14.47
CA GLN A 203 -17.21 1.38 -14.73
C GLN A 203 -17.95 1.04 -13.44
N SER A 204 -19.22 1.43 -13.38
CA SER A 204 -20.17 0.98 -12.35
C SER A 204 -20.47 -0.51 -12.50
N MET A 205 -21.00 -1.12 -11.44
CA MET A 205 -21.41 -2.52 -11.52
C MET A 205 -22.55 -2.72 -12.52
N ALA A 206 -23.45 -1.73 -12.66
CA ALA A 206 -24.55 -1.79 -13.62
C ALA A 206 -24.03 -1.80 -15.07
N GLU A 207 -23.08 -0.93 -15.41
CA GLU A 207 -22.48 -0.88 -16.75
C GLU A 207 -21.75 -2.18 -17.10
N LEU A 208 -20.98 -2.72 -16.14
CA LEU A 208 -20.27 -3.99 -16.35
C LEU A 208 -21.23 -5.16 -16.53
N GLN A 209 -22.29 -5.24 -15.73
CA GLN A 209 -23.30 -6.29 -15.85
C GLN A 209 -24.05 -6.21 -17.19
N ASP A 210 -24.39 -5.00 -17.64
CA ASP A 210 -25.02 -4.78 -18.95
C ASP A 210 -24.09 -5.22 -20.09
N PHE A 211 -22.79 -4.88 -20.01
CA PHE A 211 -21.79 -5.29 -21.01
C PHE A 211 -21.60 -6.82 -21.06
N ILE A 212 -21.48 -7.47 -19.90
CA ILE A 212 -21.39 -8.93 -19.80
C ILE A 212 -22.66 -9.58 -20.35
N GLY A 213 -23.84 -9.03 -20.03
CA GLY A 213 -25.13 -9.51 -20.52
C GLY A 213 -25.28 -9.44 -22.04
N GLN A 214 -24.70 -8.42 -22.68
CA GLN A 214 -24.72 -8.25 -24.14
C GLN A 214 -23.73 -9.16 -24.87
N THR A 215 -22.61 -9.51 -24.23
CA THR A 215 -21.53 -10.32 -24.83
C THR A 215 -21.66 -11.81 -24.54
N GLY A 216 -22.48 -12.20 -23.57
CA GLY A 216 -22.80 -13.58 -23.21
C GLY A 216 -24.08 -14.14 -23.85
N GLY A 217 -24.69 -13.43 -24.80
CA GLY A 217 -25.91 -13.82 -25.53
C GLY A 217 -25.65 -14.35 -26.94
#